data_AF-A0A925V6W3-F1
#
_entry.id   AF-A0A925V6W3-F1
#
_cell.length_a   1.000
_cell.length_b   1.000
_cell.length_c   1.000
_cell.angle_alpha   90.00
_cell.angle_beta   90.00
_cell.angle_gamma   90.00
#
_symmetry.space_group_name_H-M   'P 1'
#
loop_
_entity.id
_entity.type
_entity.pdbx_description
1 polymer ?
#
loop_
_entity_poly.entity_id
_entity_poly.type
_entity_poly.pdbx_seq_one_letter_code
_entity_poly.pdbx_strand_id
1 'polypeptide(L)'
;MAFAIALERKPESDPAFLFRCEHIITGALRRAAAERVRVIEIDGWFGARWCGFAGTRDGQDVLDLERLRMPPFAFKRVRGERTFARRDRELIERRGGRLHPRARRSGIATLTTDGRDRLFAWYSGGSARQDRAALMVYEMPYEHEHRAWYCGFVRKDGAWHVSETLGIDHPEIEALEHRYHGALELTPPDHNWMPGPPLRAVFDRAYAAWFAEQPALARHLAERLLVELPGQPAALWMLAHAQLGFRKVAASAQALRSIGKLAHVQGRVFVAKAWAQYHGEIGDWRSEEACLREVVQLRPEDMDEWLALAFLLVRQRRLDEAIAILRHATTLPGEPEVAHAHLGFYLRSLGRFDEAIVECEATLAIHPRYRLPARVLRDIRLLGIERSALRAVPDRADPVPDRPDIEGEWMPSPSVWPRYVSARDAADQGDRALARHRVEEILSDDPLQPAARCLWAELCIEMDVDDDVPKWLAALAPLASLPEERERLALLWCDYHEARGDEPAREPYLREFTRTHPDTTPAWIILGGNLARQGKHEEALAIHRHAATLEGDVAEALLNAGLVLRGLGRLEEAEQELVRSLAIDPSVELTQLALRDVRAVLAERKADRSQ
;
A
#
# COMPACT_ATOMS: atom_id res chain seq x y z
N MET A 1 -10.05 -14.37 13.28
CA MET A 1 -10.89 -13.94 14.43
C MET A 1 -10.71 -12.43 14.60
N ALA A 2 -11.80 -11.75 14.93
CA ALA A 2 -12.08 -10.35 14.60
C ALA A 2 -11.08 -9.31 15.16
N PHE A 3 -10.52 -8.49 14.28
CA PHE A 3 -10.02 -7.15 14.61
C PHE A 3 -11.21 -6.17 14.58
N ALA A 4 -12.23 -6.41 15.42
CA ALA A 4 -13.38 -5.53 15.61
C ALA A 4 -13.86 -5.62 17.05
N ILE A 5 -14.21 -4.49 17.65
CA ILE A 5 -14.83 -4.48 18.99
C ILE A 5 -16.29 -4.95 18.89
N ALA A 6 -16.81 -5.59 19.94
CA ALA A 6 -18.21 -5.97 20.03
C ALA A 6 -18.85 -5.29 21.24
N LEU A 7 -19.77 -4.36 21.00
CA LEU A 7 -20.47 -3.63 22.05
C LEU A 7 -21.64 -4.45 22.60
N GLU A 8 -21.98 -4.23 23.87
CA GLU A 8 -23.11 -4.89 24.50
C GLU A 8 -24.42 -4.53 23.81
N ARG A 9 -25.22 -5.54 23.46
CA ARG A 9 -26.56 -5.35 22.91
C ARG A 9 -27.57 -5.46 24.05
N LYS A 10 -28.03 -4.32 24.59
CA LYS A 10 -29.11 -4.27 25.59
C LYS A 10 -30.48 -4.16 24.92
N PRO A 11 -31.59 -4.56 25.57
CA PRO A 11 -32.93 -4.53 24.98
C PRO A 11 -33.35 -3.17 24.40
N GLU A 12 -32.87 -2.08 24.98
CA GLU A 12 -33.16 -0.71 24.56
C GLU A 12 -32.19 -0.15 23.49
N SER A 13 -31.08 -0.84 23.19
CA SER A 13 -30.06 -0.38 22.24
C SER A 13 -30.48 -0.58 20.80
N ASP A 14 -30.19 0.38 19.92
CA ASP A 14 -30.37 0.23 18.47
C ASP A 14 -29.21 -0.56 17.85
N PRO A 15 -29.46 -1.73 17.24
CA PRO A 15 -28.37 -2.55 16.70
C PRO A 15 -27.63 -1.93 15.51
N ALA A 16 -28.31 -1.12 14.68
CA ALA A 16 -27.69 -0.49 13.52
C ALA A 16 -26.71 0.60 13.97
N PHE A 17 -27.10 1.38 14.98
CA PHE A 17 -26.21 2.39 15.57
C PHE A 17 -24.97 1.77 16.21
N LEU A 18 -25.15 0.73 17.03
CA LEU A 18 -24.04 0.07 17.70
C LEU A 18 -23.05 -0.56 16.71
N PHE A 19 -23.54 -1.14 15.61
CA PHE A 19 -22.68 -1.65 14.54
C PHE A 19 -21.83 -0.55 13.92
N ARG A 20 -22.42 0.61 13.65
CA ARG A 20 -21.70 1.78 13.14
C ARG A 20 -20.64 2.28 14.13
N CYS A 21 -20.95 2.33 15.43
CA CYS A 21 -19.97 2.66 16.46
C CYS A 21 -18.81 1.65 16.52
N GLU A 22 -19.09 0.35 16.42
CA GLU A 22 -18.07 -0.70 16.41
C GLU A 22 -17.09 -0.49 15.25
N HIS A 23 -17.59 -0.21 14.05
CA HIS A 23 -16.78 0.06 12.86
C HIS A 23 -15.92 1.32 13.01
N ILE A 24 -16.53 2.45 13.37
CA ILE A 24 -15.82 3.72 13.52
C ILE A 24 -14.75 3.62 14.62
N ILE A 25 -15.06 3.00 15.78
CA ILE A 25 -14.09 2.83 16.87
C ILE A 25 -12.97 1.87 16.45
N THR A 26 -13.29 0.80 15.70
CA THR A 26 -12.29 -0.14 15.18
C THR A 26 -11.37 0.52 14.14
N GLY A 27 -11.92 1.34 13.24
CA GLY A 27 -11.15 2.16 12.31
C GLY A 27 -10.24 3.14 13.05
N ALA A 28 -10.77 3.81 14.09
CA ALA A 28 -9.99 4.73 14.93
C ALA A 28 -8.89 4.01 15.70
N LEU A 29 -9.15 2.78 16.19
CA LEU A 29 -8.18 1.92 16.86
C LEU A 29 -7.03 1.52 15.94
N ARG A 30 -7.31 1.21 14.67
CA ARG A 30 -6.30 0.95 13.64
C ARG A 30 -5.50 2.21 13.31
N ARG A 31 -6.19 3.33 13.07
CA ARG A 31 -5.59 4.63 12.77
C ARG A 31 -4.64 5.10 13.88
N ALA A 32 -5.06 4.98 15.12
CA ALA A 32 -4.27 5.36 16.29
C ALA A 32 -3.19 4.32 16.67
N ALA A 33 -3.14 3.18 15.96
CA ALA A 33 -2.28 2.03 16.27
C ALA A 33 -2.32 1.63 17.76
N ALA A 34 -3.47 1.80 18.43
CA ALA A 34 -3.59 1.59 19.85
C ALA A 34 -3.73 0.10 20.18
N GLU A 35 -2.95 -0.40 21.16
CA GLU A 35 -3.02 -1.80 21.60
C GLU A 35 -4.31 -2.09 22.39
N ARG A 36 -4.94 -1.06 22.94
CA ARG A 36 -6.09 -1.18 23.81
C ARG A 36 -7.02 0.01 23.64
N VAL A 37 -8.31 -0.26 23.62
CA VAL A 37 -9.37 0.75 23.65
C VAL A 37 -10.26 0.57 24.88
N ARG A 38 -10.58 1.68 25.54
CA ARG A 38 -11.62 1.72 26.57
C ARG A 38 -12.88 2.35 26.02
N VAL A 39 -13.99 1.64 26.11
CA VAL A 39 -15.28 2.10 25.62
C VAL A 39 -16.26 2.26 26.78
N ILE A 40 -16.88 3.43 26.88
CA ILE A 40 -17.77 3.83 27.96
C ILE A 40 -19.15 4.14 27.38
N GLU A 41 -20.15 3.43 27.86
CA GLU A 41 -21.54 3.63 27.48
C GLU A 41 -22.20 4.68 28.39
N ILE A 42 -22.82 5.68 27.79
CA ILE A 42 -23.54 6.76 28.47
C ILE A 42 -25.05 6.63 28.25
N ASP A 43 -25.81 6.79 29.34
CA ASP A 43 -27.25 6.88 29.33
C ASP A 43 -27.73 8.20 28.72
N GLY A 44 -28.58 8.08 27.71
CA GLY A 44 -29.17 9.19 26.96
C GLY A 44 -28.17 9.93 26.06
N TRP A 45 -28.72 10.66 25.09
CA TRP A 45 -27.93 11.50 24.19
C TRP A 45 -27.06 12.52 24.94
N PHE A 46 -25.91 12.86 24.35
CA PHE A 46 -25.08 13.97 24.77
C PHE A 46 -24.62 14.78 23.55
N GLY A 47 -24.76 16.10 23.64
CA GLY A 47 -24.31 17.03 22.61
C GLY A 47 -22.88 17.51 22.86
N ALA A 48 -22.23 17.99 21.82
CA ALA A 48 -20.84 18.44 21.90
C ALA A 48 -20.60 19.56 22.94
N ARG A 49 -21.61 20.42 23.17
CA ARG A 49 -21.59 21.50 24.18
C ARG A 49 -21.53 21.01 25.64
N TRP A 50 -21.94 19.77 25.92
CA TRP A 50 -22.01 19.21 27.28
C TRP A 50 -20.69 18.56 27.72
N CYS A 51 -19.75 18.36 26.79
CA CYS A 51 -18.53 17.58 27.03
C CYS A 51 -17.38 18.39 27.64
N GLY A 52 -17.45 19.73 27.69
CA GLY A 52 -16.33 20.53 28.22
C GLY A 52 -15.01 20.23 27.50
N PHE A 53 -15.09 19.95 26.20
CA PHE A 53 -13.96 19.86 25.28
C PHE A 53 -13.13 21.12 25.47
N ALA A 54 -11.84 20.96 25.77
CA ALA A 54 -11.04 22.05 26.27
C ALA A 54 -10.82 23.06 25.15
N GLY A 55 -11.64 24.11 25.07
CA GLY A 55 -11.34 25.29 24.27
C GLY A 55 -12.56 26.16 23.89
N THR A 56 -12.29 27.44 23.64
CA THR A 56 -13.19 28.59 23.54
C THR A 56 -13.96 28.71 22.22
N ARG A 57 -15.00 29.54 22.28
CA ARG A 57 -15.96 29.82 21.21
C ARG A 57 -16.02 31.33 21.07
N ASP A 58 -16.24 31.83 19.86
CA ASP A 58 -16.22 33.26 19.54
C ASP A 58 -14.82 33.90 19.56
N GLY A 59 -13.81 33.15 19.05
CA GLY A 59 -12.50 33.71 18.69
C GLY A 59 -11.30 33.28 19.54
N GLN A 60 -11.39 32.20 20.32
CA GLN A 60 -10.23 31.59 21.01
C GLN A 60 -10.32 30.05 20.98
N ASP A 61 -9.17 29.36 21.04
CA ASP A 61 -8.90 27.93 20.72
C ASP A 61 -9.88 26.90 21.27
N VAL A 62 -10.40 25.96 20.46
CA VAL A 62 -11.38 24.90 20.81
C VAL A 62 -10.75 23.60 21.38
N LEU A 63 -9.41 23.44 21.37
CA LEU A 63 -8.66 22.26 21.84
C LEU A 63 -7.32 22.61 22.53
N ASP A 64 -7.34 22.92 23.83
CA ASP A 64 -6.21 22.87 24.74
C ASP A 64 -5.88 21.39 25.03
N LEU A 65 -5.03 20.83 24.17
CA LEU A 65 -4.53 19.46 24.24
C LEU A 65 -3.71 19.19 25.51
N GLU A 66 -3.17 20.23 26.15
CA GLU A 66 -2.44 20.12 27.43
C GLU A 66 -3.39 19.86 28.61
N ARG A 67 -4.70 20.05 28.43
CA ARG A 67 -5.73 19.91 29.48
C ARG A 67 -6.83 18.91 29.16
N LEU A 68 -6.55 17.86 28.37
CA LEU A 68 -7.53 16.81 28.10
C LEU A 68 -8.03 16.16 29.41
N ARG A 69 -9.30 16.38 29.73
CA ARG A 69 -9.98 15.88 30.92
C ARG A 69 -11.01 14.83 30.56
N MET A 70 -11.27 13.94 31.51
CA MET A 70 -12.43 13.05 31.40
C MET A 70 -13.73 13.85 31.24
N PRO A 71 -14.64 13.43 30.34
CA PRO A 71 -15.95 14.07 30.19
C PRO A 71 -16.70 14.13 31.52
N PRO A 72 -17.38 15.25 31.86
CA PRO A 72 -17.98 15.47 33.16
C PRO A 72 -19.34 14.79 33.33
N PHE A 73 -19.53 13.57 32.81
CA PHE A 73 -20.78 12.85 32.95
C PHE A 73 -21.03 12.49 34.42
N ALA A 74 -22.26 12.69 34.90
CA ALA A 74 -22.63 12.22 36.23
C ALA A 74 -22.46 10.70 36.28
N PHE A 75 -21.80 10.17 37.32
CA PHE A 75 -21.51 8.73 37.44
C PHE A 75 -22.74 7.83 37.22
N LYS A 76 -23.93 8.29 37.61
CA LYS A 76 -25.22 7.60 37.37
C LYS A 76 -25.60 7.42 35.89
N ARG A 77 -25.01 8.18 34.97
CA ARG A 77 -25.21 8.05 33.52
C ARG A 77 -24.27 7.03 32.89
N VAL A 78 -23.21 6.60 33.57
CA VAL A 78 -22.31 5.57 33.03
C VAL A 78 -22.98 4.21 33.19
N ARG A 79 -23.39 3.61 32.07
CA ARG A 79 -24.10 2.32 32.03
C ARG A 79 -23.19 1.12 31.89
N GLY A 80 -22.00 1.31 31.34
CA GLY A 80 -21.04 0.24 31.09
C GLY A 80 -19.67 0.81 30.79
N GLU A 81 -18.64 0.09 31.21
CA GLU A 81 -17.24 0.37 30.88
C GLU A 81 -16.59 -0.93 30.47
N ARG A 82 -16.02 -0.94 29.27
CA ARG A 82 -15.38 -2.12 28.68
C ARG A 82 -13.99 -1.76 28.20
N THR A 83 -13.11 -2.75 28.17
CA THR A 83 -11.75 -2.59 27.69
C THR A 83 -11.47 -3.72 26.72
N PHE A 84 -11.07 -3.38 25.51
CA PHE A 84 -10.65 -4.35 24.50
C PHE A 84 -9.15 -4.20 24.33
N ALA A 85 -8.42 -5.31 24.42
CA ALA A 85 -6.97 -5.34 24.23
C ALA A 85 -6.65 -6.25 23.05
N ARG A 86 -5.71 -5.81 22.21
CA ARG A 86 -5.13 -6.61 21.13
C ARG A 86 -4.36 -7.77 21.75
N ARG A 87 -4.72 -8.99 21.35
CA ARG A 87 -3.93 -10.20 21.61
C ARG A 87 -3.87 -10.97 20.30
N ASP A 88 -2.66 -11.15 19.78
CA ASP A 88 -2.43 -11.77 18.48
C ASP A 88 -3.21 -11.03 17.37
N ARG A 89 -4.17 -11.70 16.72
CA ARG A 89 -5.04 -11.13 15.65
C ARG A 89 -6.42 -10.70 16.11
N GLU A 90 -6.68 -10.68 17.43
CA GLU A 90 -8.02 -10.49 17.97
C GLU A 90 -8.10 -9.34 18.98
N LEU A 91 -9.28 -8.72 19.06
CA LEU A 91 -9.64 -7.84 20.17
C LEU A 91 -10.40 -8.64 21.22
N ILE A 92 -9.73 -8.91 22.34
CA ILE A 92 -10.32 -9.65 23.44
C ILE A 92 -10.80 -8.66 24.50
N GLU A 93 -12.06 -8.79 24.92
CA GLU A 93 -12.58 -8.06 26.06
C GLU A 93 -11.82 -8.46 27.34
N ARG A 94 -11.26 -7.48 28.03
CA ARG A 94 -10.55 -7.63 29.30
C ARG A 94 -11.36 -6.97 30.41
N ARG A 95 -11.33 -7.58 31.60
CA ARG A 95 -11.78 -6.91 32.82
C ARG A 95 -10.79 -5.79 33.15
N GLY A 96 -11.15 -4.56 32.79
CA GLY A 96 -10.43 -3.34 33.16
C GLY A 96 -10.92 -2.76 34.49
N GLY A 97 -10.08 -1.96 35.14
CA GLY A 97 -10.51 -1.10 36.25
C GLY A 97 -11.44 0.01 35.76
N ARG A 98 -12.35 0.49 36.62
CA ARG A 98 -13.25 1.60 36.26
C ARG A 98 -12.44 2.84 35.91
N LEU A 99 -12.58 3.29 34.67
CA LEU A 99 -12.01 4.52 34.17
C LEU A 99 -12.79 5.72 34.71
N HIS A 100 -14.13 5.68 34.77
CA HIS A 100 -14.92 6.83 35.20
C HIS A 100 -14.96 6.96 36.74
N PRO A 101 -14.31 7.98 37.32
CA PRO A 101 -14.22 8.12 38.78
C PRO A 101 -15.56 8.55 39.38
N ARG A 102 -15.79 8.16 40.64
CA ARG A 102 -16.95 8.61 41.44
C ARG A 102 -16.80 10.02 42.01
N ALA A 103 -15.57 10.55 42.16
CA ALA A 103 -15.32 11.71 43.03
C ALA A 103 -14.32 12.80 42.55
N ARG A 104 -13.60 12.66 41.42
CA ARG A 104 -12.69 13.74 40.91
C ARG A 104 -12.58 13.74 39.38
N ARG A 105 -12.40 14.92 38.76
CA ARG A 105 -11.99 15.07 37.35
C ARG A 105 -10.47 14.87 37.26
N SER A 106 -10.03 13.72 36.75
CA SER A 106 -8.63 13.49 36.40
C SER A 106 -8.36 13.86 34.94
N GLY A 107 -7.13 14.23 34.61
CA GLY A 107 -6.70 14.35 33.21
C GLY A 107 -6.71 12.97 32.56
N ILE A 108 -7.17 12.87 31.32
CA ILE A 108 -7.20 11.58 30.61
C ILE A 108 -5.76 11.10 30.34
N ALA A 109 -4.84 12.03 30.09
CA ALA A 109 -3.39 11.79 29.99
C ALA A 109 -2.77 11.32 31.32
N THR A 110 -3.36 11.66 32.46
CA THR A 110 -2.86 11.19 33.78
C THR A 110 -3.33 9.77 34.11
N LEU A 111 -4.27 9.22 33.33
CA LEU A 111 -4.82 7.86 33.50
C LEU A 111 -4.10 6.82 32.62
N THR A 112 -3.14 7.24 31.79
CA THR A 112 -2.32 6.36 30.94
C THR A 112 -1.07 5.90 31.71
N THR A 113 -1.23 4.96 32.64
CA THR A 113 -0.14 4.53 33.55
C THR A 113 0.90 3.59 32.94
N ASP A 114 0.64 2.99 31.77
CA ASP A 114 1.54 2.01 31.12
C ASP A 114 1.79 2.30 29.62
N GLY A 115 1.23 3.39 29.09
CA GLY A 115 1.31 3.73 27.66
C GLY A 115 0.54 2.81 26.71
N ARG A 116 -0.30 1.87 27.19
CA ARG A 116 -1.04 0.90 26.33
C ARG A 116 -2.48 1.30 26.05
N ASP A 117 -3.13 2.02 26.98
CA ASP A 117 -4.46 2.60 26.83
C ASP A 117 -4.39 3.91 26.01
N ARG A 118 -4.39 3.80 24.66
CA ARG A 118 -4.18 4.94 23.74
C ARG A 118 -5.43 5.38 22.97
N LEU A 119 -6.56 4.69 23.16
CA LEU A 119 -7.86 5.08 22.60
C LEU A 119 -8.96 5.02 23.66
N PHE A 120 -9.74 6.09 23.80
CA PHE A 120 -10.89 6.15 24.70
C PHE A 120 -12.12 6.60 23.92
N ALA A 121 -13.21 5.84 24.03
CA ALA A 121 -14.46 6.14 23.33
C ALA A 121 -15.63 6.23 24.30
N TRP A 122 -16.44 7.28 24.19
CA TRP A 122 -17.74 7.40 24.84
C TRP A 122 -18.81 7.36 23.79
N TYR A 123 -19.84 6.54 23.99
CA TYR A 123 -20.98 6.49 23.11
C TYR A 123 -22.28 6.48 23.89
N SER A 124 -23.33 7.07 23.33
CA SER A 124 -24.68 6.88 23.82
C SER A 124 -25.26 5.65 23.12
N GLY A 125 -25.81 4.66 23.83
CA GLY A 125 -26.29 3.40 23.22
C GLY A 125 -27.40 3.51 22.17
N GLY A 126 -27.83 4.73 21.80
CA GLY A 126 -28.82 5.02 20.76
C GLY A 126 -30.13 4.31 21.07
N SER A 127 -30.91 4.81 22.04
CA SER A 127 -32.15 4.11 22.38
C SER A 127 -33.13 4.17 21.21
N ALA A 128 -33.87 3.09 20.92
CA ALA A 128 -34.89 3.09 19.87
C ALA A 128 -35.95 4.21 20.01
N ARG A 129 -36.08 4.80 21.22
CA ARG A 129 -36.97 5.91 21.59
C ARG A 129 -36.39 7.32 21.32
N GLN A 130 -35.12 7.44 20.94
CA GLN A 130 -34.45 8.73 20.69
C GLN A 130 -33.85 8.72 19.27
N ASP A 131 -34.26 9.65 18.41
CA ASP A 131 -33.70 9.81 17.06
C ASP A 131 -32.33 10.52 17.06
N ARG A 132 -31.58 10.42 18.16
CA ARG A 132 -30.26 11.04 18.33
C ARG A 132 -29.31 10.12 19.08
N ALA A 133 -28.06 10.12 18.65
CA ALA A 133 -26.98 9.41 19.30
C ALA A 133 -25.66 10.19 19.15
N ALA A 134 -24.61 9.77 19.86
CA ALA A 134 -23.32 10.43 19.83
C ALA A 134 -22.19 9.45 20.10
N LEU A 135 -21.04 9.72 19.48
CA LEU A 135 -19.76 9.08 19.68
C LEU A 135 -18.71 10.17 19.91
N MET A 136 -17.86 9.97 20.91
CA MET A 136 -16.73 10.85 21.21
C MET A 136 -15.50 10.00 21.43
N VAL A 137 -14.38 10.38 20.83
CA VAL A 137 -13.16 9.57 20.83
C VAL A 137 -11.96 10.45 21.15
N TYR A 138 -11.06 9.92 21.98
CA TYR A 138 -9.77 10.49 22.30
C TYR A 138 -8.67 9.51 21.85
N GLU A 139 -7.80 9.97 20.97
CA GLU A 139 -6.63 9.29 20.41
C GLU A 139 -5.37 9.90 21.03
N MET A 140 -4.60 9.09 21.77
CA MET A 140 -3.45 9.54 22.56
C MET A 140 -2.17 8.79 22.14
N PRO A 141 -1.51 9.15 21.01
CA PRO A 141 -0.26 8.53 20.58
C PRO A 141 0.95 8.95 21.44
N TYR A 142 2.05 8.20 21.37
CA TYR A 142 3.22 8.32 22.28
C TYR A 142 4.08 9.58 22.04
N GLU A 143 4.01 10.22 20.87
CA GLU A 143 4.97 11.27 20.47
C GLU A 143 4.38 12.47 19.67
N HIS A 144 3.07 12.55 19.45
CA HIS A 144 2.41 13.64 18.69
C HIS A 144 1.10 14.15 19.32
N GLU A 145 0.60 15.31 18.85
CA GLU A 145 -0.64 15.98 19.29
C GLU A 145 -1.77 14.98 19.54
N HIS A 146 -2.31 15.00 20.77
CA HIS A 146 -3.50 14.26 21.11
C HIS A 146 -4.66 14.70 20.20
N ARG A 147 -5.45 13.75 19.69
CA ARG A 147 -6.64 14.08 18.90
C ARG A 147 -7.88 13.72 19.69
N ALA A 148 -8.81 14.66 19.79
CA ALA A 148 -10.11 14.40 20.36
C ALA A 148 -11.17 14.88 19.38
N TRP A 149 -12.20 14.07 19.18
CA TRP A 149 -13.25 14.41 18.23
C TRP A 149 -14.60 13.87 18.67
N TYR A 150 -15.64 14.50 18.16
CA TYR A 150 -17.05 14.22 18.44
C TYR A 150 -17.79 14.01 17.13
N CYS A 151 -18.69 13.03 17.12
CA CYS A 151 -19.61 12.76 16.04
C CYS A 151 -21.02 12.55 16.61
N GLY A 152 -21.95 13.44 16.26
CA GLY A 152 -23.36 13.36 16.60
C GLY A 152 -24.15 12.73 15.47
N PHE A 153 -25.11 11.87 15.80
CA PHE A 153 -25.94 11.16 14.83
C PHE A 153 -27.42 11.50 15.02
N VAL A 154 -28.16 11.57 13.92
CA VAL A 154 -29.61 11.71 13.89
C VAL A 154 -30.22 10.58 13.08
N ARG A 155 -31.36 10.06 13.50
CA ARG A 155 -32.12 9.07 12.72
C ARG A 155 -33.09 9.78 11.79
N LYS A 156 -32.97 9.54 10.48
CA LYS A 156 -33.89 10.02 9.43
C LYS A 156 -34.24 8.83 8.54
N ASP A 157 -35.53 8.68 8.22
CA ASP A 157 -36.03 7.61 7.35
C ASP A 157 -35.58 6.19 7.75
N GLY A 158 -35.44 5.95 9.06
CA GLY A 158 -35.01 4.66 9.61
C GLY A 158 -33.50 4.40 9.57
N ALA A 159 -32.70 5.32 9.02
CA ALA A 159 -31.24 5.23 8.96
C ALA A 159 -30.55 6.27 9.87
N TRP A 160 -29.39 5.93 10.38
CA TRP A 160 -28.56 6.85 11.16
C TRP A 160 -27.68 7.66 10.21
N HIS A 161 -27.69 8.97 10.36
CA HIS A 161 -26.86 9.91 9.60
C HIS A 161 -26.00 10.73 10.57
N VAL A 162 -24.78 11.03 10.15
CA VAL A 162 -23.94 11.99 10.85
C VAL A 162 -24.63 13.36 10.73
N SER A 163 -24.73 14.07 11.85
CA SER A 163 -25.47 15.32 11.98
C SER A 163 -24.60 16.48 12.46
N GLU A 164 -23.51 16.18 13.16
CA GLU A 164 -22.56 17.15 13.68
C GLU A 164 -21.21 16.44 13.84
N THR A 165 -20.12 17.10 13.45
CA THR A 165 -18.76 16.65 13.76
C THR A 165 -17.95 17.81 14.36
N LEU A 166 -17.07 17.50 15.31
CA LEU A 166 -16.07 18.45 15.84
C LEU A 166 -14.73 17.74 15.98
N GLY A 167 -13.64 18.37 15.54
CA GLY A 167 -12.30 17.78 15.57
C GLY A 167 -12.06 16.65 14.56
N ILE A 168 -13.05 16.35 13.72
CA ILE A 168 -13.02 15.40 12.60
C ILE A 168 -14.03 15.85 11.54
N ASP A 169 -13.77 15.59 10.26
CA ASP A 169 -14.70 15.90 9.17
C ASP A 169 -15.56 14.67 8.78
N HIS A 170 -16.58 14.91 7.96
CA HIS A 170 -17.54 13.88 7.56
C HIS A 170 -16.91 12.78 6.68
N PRO A 171 -16.05 13.09 5.68
CA PRO A 171 -15.34 12.07 4.91
C PRO A 171 -14.38 11.23 5.76
N GLU A 172 -13.71 11.78 6.76
CA GLU A 172 -12.88 11.00 7.69
C GLU A 172 -13.73 10.02 8.51
N ILE A 173 -14.92 10.41 8.95
CA ILE A 173 -15.84 9.49 9.64
C ILE A 173 -16.26 8.34 8.73
N GLU A 174 -16.59 8.64 7.47
CA GLU A 174 -16.92 7.63 6.46
C GLU A 174 -15.71 6.74 6.16
N ALA A 175 -14.50 7.30 6.02
CA ALA A 175 -13.28 6.51 5.83
C ALA A 175 -12.98 5.60 7.02
N LEU A 176 -13.22 6.03 8.26
CA LEU A 176 -13.11 5.17 9.45
C LEU A 176 -14.15 4.04 9.45
N GLU A 177 -15.30 4.27 8.83
CA GLU A 177 -16.35 3.27 8.59
C GLU A 177 -15.96 2.32 7.42
N HIS A 178 -15.21 2.81 6.41
CA HIS A 178 -14.92 2.15 5.13
C HIS A 178 -13.48 1.61 4.91
N ARG A 179 -12.45 1.90 5.73
CA ARG A 179 -11.03 1.46 5.57
C ARG A 179 -10.79 -0.05 5.79
N TYR A 180 -11.62 -0.89 5.17
CA TYR A 180 -11.57 -2.35 5.20
C TYR A 180 -11.13 -2.97 3.85
N HIS A 181 -10.72 -2.19 2.85
CA HIS A 181 -10.67 -2.67 1.45
C HIS A 181 -9.31 -2.46 0.77
N GLY A 182 -8.63 -3.55 0.40
CA GLY A 182 -7.30 -3.55 -0.22
C GLY A 182 -6.79 -4.96 -0.55
N ALA A 183 -7.52 -5.67 -1.43
CA ALA A 183 -7.15 -6.87 -2.20
C ALA A 183 -8.45 -7.44 -2.77
N LEU A 184 -8.58 -7.53 -4.11
CA LEU A 184 -9.75 -8.06 -4.86
C LEU A 184 -11.04 -8.03 -4.04
N GLU A 185 -11.73 -6.88 -4.06
CA GLU A 185 -12.99 -6.75 -3.34
C GLU A 185 -13.89 -7.94 -3.68
N LEU A 186 -14.37 -8.61 -2.64
CA LEU A 186 -15.62 -9.31 -2.70
C LEU A 186 -16.71 -8.26 -2.85
N THR A 187 -16.84 -7.66 -4.03
CA THR A 187 -17.93 -6.74 -4.31
C THR A 187 -19.21 -7.53 -4.03
N PRO A 188 -20.04 -7.10 -3.06
CA PRO A 188 -21.24 -7.85 -2.75
C PRO A 188 -22.11 -7.93 -4.02
N PRO A 189 -22.89 -9.02 -4.19
CA PRO A 189 -23.83 -9.13 -5.28
C PRO A 189 -24.68 -7.87 -5.39
N ASP A 190 -24.93 -7.44 -6.62
CA ASP A 190 -25.73 -6.26 -6.96
C ASP A 190 -27.06 -6.27 -6.16
N HIS A 191 -27.63 -5.11 -5.88
CA HIS A 191 -28.83 -4.97 -5.05
C HIS A 191 -29.98 -5.91 -5.46
N ASN A 192 -30.11 -6.18 -6.76
CA ASN A 192 -31.09 -7.10 -7.36
C ASN A 192 -30.88 -8.58 -7.02
N TRP A 193 -29.69 -8.95 -6.51
CA TRP A 193 -29.29 -10.30 -6.15
C TRP A 193 -29.30 -10.51 -4.64
N MET A 194 -29.56 -9.45 -3.88
CA MET A 194 -29.60 -9.50 -2.42
C MET A 194 -30.97 -10.00 -1.94
N PRO A 195 -31.01 -10.76 -0.83
CA PRO A 195 -32.28 -11.16 -0.26
C PRO A 195 -32.99 -9.93 0.32
N GLY A 196 -34.31 -9.90 0.24
CA GLY A 196 -35.12 -8.83 0.85
C GLY A 196 -35.04 -8.85 2.40
N PRO A 197 -35.46 -7.77 3.08
CA PRO A 197 -35.61 -7.78 4.54
C PRO A 197 -36.62 -8.88 4.98
N PRO A 198 -36.37 -9.62 6.08
CA PRO A 198 -35.29 -9.49 7.04
C PRO A 198 -34.04 -10.33 6.72
N LEU A 199 -34.09 -11.16 5.67
CA LEU A 199 -33.00 -12.07 5.29
C LEU A 199 -31.76 -11.33 4.77
N ARG A 200 -31.93 -10.08 4.31
CA ARG A 200 -30.84 -9.13 4.06
C ARG A 200 -29.84 -9.05 5.23
N ALA A 201 -30.34 -8.87 6.44
CA ALA A 201 -29.51 -8.75 7.65
C ALA A 201 -28.80 -10.07 8.03
N VAL A 202 -29.23 -11.20 7.47
CA VAL A 202 -28.55 -12.50 7.61
C VAL A 202 -27.41 -12.60 6.61
N PHE A 203 -27.61 -12.11 5.38
CA PHE A 203 -26.56 -12.00 4.37
C PHE A 203 -25.47 -11.03 4.78
N ASP A 204 -25.83 -9.82 5.25
CA ASP A 204 -24.85 -8.83 5.70
C ASP A 204 -23.99 -9.37 6.86
N ARG A 205 -24.59 -10.19 7.75
CA ARG A 205 -23.86 -10.93 8.79
C ARG A 205 -22.95 -12.02 8.23
N ALA A 206 -23.40 -12.75 7.21
CA ALA A 206 -22.57 -13.77 6.54
C ALA A 206 -21.36 -13.13 5.85
N TYR A 207 -21.58 -11.99 5.19
CA TYR A 207 -20.57 -11.17 4.54
C TYR A 207 -19.57 -10.63 5.56
N ALA A 208 -20.03 -9.97 6.62
CA ALA A 208 -19.15 -9.52 7.71
C ALA A 208 -18.36 -10.67 8.34
N ALA A 209 -18.97 -11.85 8.51
CA ALA A 209 -18.28 -13.02 9.04
C ALA A 209 -17.16 -13.52 8.11
N TRP A 210 -17.36 -13.48 6.78
CA TRP A 210 -16.32 -13.82 5.82
C TRP A 210 -15.14 -12.83 5.91
N PHE A 211 -15.41 -11.52 5.91
CA PHE A 211 -14.39 -10.47 6.05
C PHE A 211 -13.66 -10.50 7.40
N ALA A 212 -14.28 -11.07 8.43
CA ALA A 212 -13.66 -11.28 9.74
C ALA A 212 -12.84 -12.58 9.84
N GLU A 213 -12.56 -13.24 8.71
CA GLU A 213 -11.89 -14.54 8.61
C GLU A 213 -12.62 -15.64 9.41
N GLN A 214 -13.96 -15.65 9.38
CA GLN A 214 -14.79 -16.67 10.02
C GLN A 214 -15.54 -17.50 8.97
N PRO A 215 -14.84 -18.28 8.13
CA PRO A 215 -15.46 -19.01 7.02
C PRO A 215 -16.50 -20.02 7.48
N ALA A 216 -16.37 -20.56 8.72
CA ALA A 216 -17.36 -21.46 9.31
C ALA A 216 -18.71 -20.77 9.53
N LEU A 217 -18.67 -19.54 10.07
CA LEU A 217 -19.85 -18.75 10.36
C LEU A 217 -20.46 -18.20 9.07
N ALA A 218 -19.64 -17.70 8.14
CA ALA A 218 -20.07 -17.27 6.82
C ALA A 218 -20.79 -18.41 6.08
N ARG A 219 -20.21 -19.63 6.08
CA ARG A 219 -20.81 -20.83 5.52
C ARG A 219 -22.14 -21.16 6.18
N HIS A 220 -22.18 -21.20 7.51
CA HIS A 220 -23.40 -21.55 8.24
C HIS A 220 -24.54 -20.57 7.95
N LEU A 221 -24.24 -19.27 7.92
CA LEU A 221 -25.23 -18.24 7.61
C LEU A 221 -25.68 -18.30 6.14
N ALA A 222 -24.78 -18.61 5.21
CA ALA A 222 -25.11 -18.85 3.81
C ALA A 222 -25.99 -20.11 3.61
N GLU A 223 -25.66 -21.21 4.29
CA GLU A 223 -26.48 -22.43 4.29
C GLU A 223 -27.88 -22.14 4.86
N ARG A 224 -27.96 -21.37 5.94
CA ARG A 224 -29.25 -20.95 6.53
C ARG A 224 -30.07 -20.11 5.56
N LEU A 225 -29.44 -19.19 4.84
CA LEU A 225 -30.11 -18.41 3.79
C LEU A 225 -30.65 -19.30 2.67
N LEU A 226 -29.93 -20.36 2.31
CA LEU A 226 -30.32 -21.28 1.23
C LEU A 226 -31.41 -22.28 1.64
N VAL A 227 -31.58 -22.54 2.95
CA VAL A 227 -32.74 -23.28 3.47
C VAL A 227 -34.02 -22.44 3.31
N GLU A 228 -33.96 -21.15 3.63
CA GLU A 228 -35.10 -20.24 3.55
C GLU A 228 -35.40 -19.79 2.11
N LEU A 229 -34.36 -19.57 1.31
CA LEU A 229 -34.43 -19.17 -0.09
C LEU A 229 -33.55 -20.10 -0.94
N PRO A 230 -34.05 -21.30 -1.32
CA PRO A 230 -33.31 -22.20 -2.20
C PRO A 230 -32.97 -21.52 -3.53
N GLY A 231 -31.69 -21.53 -3.89
CA GLY A 231 -31.22 -20.90 -5.14
C GLY A 231 -31.02 -19.39 -5.06
N GLN A 232 -31.05 -18.78 -3.88
CA GLN A 232 -30.76 -17.35 -3.73
C GLN A 232 -29.31 -17.04 -4.19
N PRO A 233 -29.10 -16.17 -5.20
CA PRO A 233 -27.79 -15.99 -5.83
C PRO A 233 -26.69 -15.46 -4.90
N ALA A 234 -27.01 -14.48 -4.05
CA ALA A 234 -26.06 -13.95 -3.07
C ALA A 234 -25.65 -14.98 -2.01
N ALA A 235 -26.58 -15.79 -1.53
CA ALA A 235 -26.33 -16.83 -0.55
C ALA A 235 -25.50 -17.98 -1.16
N LEU A 236 -25.77 -18.36 -2.41
CA LEU A 236 -24.95 -19.31 -3.15
C LEU A 236 -23.53 -18.75 -3.40
N TRP A 237 -23.41 -17.46 -3.71
CA TRP A 237 -22.11 -16.79 -3.86
C TRP A 237 -21.33 -16.79 -2.55
N MET A 238 -21.97 -16.41 -1.44
CA MET A 238 -21.36 -16.45 -0.12
C MET A 238 -20.92 -17.86 0.27
N LEU A 239 -21.75 -18.87 -0.05
CA LEU A 239 -21.42 -20.26 0.18
C LEU A 239 -20.18 -20.70 -0.62
N ALA A 240 -20.08 -20.31 -1.90
CA ALA A 240 -18.94 -20.63 -2.75
C ALA A 240 -17.61 -20.08 -2.17
N HIS A 241 -17.61 -18.84 -1.72
CA HIS A 241 -16.44 -18.19 -1.12
C HIS A 241 -16.12 -18.79 0.24
N ALA A 242 -17.12 -18.94 1.11
CA ALA A 242 -16.96 -19.60 2.41
C ALA A 242 -16.35 -21.00 2.30
N GLN A 243 -16.67 -21.75 1.24
CA GLN A 243 -16.12 -23.09 0.99
C GLN A 243 -14.70 -23.09 0.41
N LEU A 244 -14.32 -22.09 -0.38
CA LEU A 244 -12.92 -21.88 -0.81
C LEU A 244 -11.99 -21.67 0.39
N GLY A 245 -12.43 -20.91 1.40
CA GLY A 245 -11.68 -20.74 2.65
C GLY A 245 -11.39 -22.03 3.43
N PHE A 246 -12.12 -23.12 3.15
CA PHE A 246 -11.88 -24.47 3.70
C PHE A 246 -11.13 -25.40 2.73
N ARG A 247 -10.61 -24.90 1.61
CA ARG A 247 -10.06 -25.70 0.49
C ARG A 247 -11.06 -26.74 -0.05
N LYS A 248 -12.37 -26.51 0.10
CA LYS A 248 -13.42 -27.39 -0.42
C LYS A 248 -13.76 -27.04 -1.86
N VAL A 249 -12.80 -27.24 -2.75
CA VAL A 249 -12.82 -26.85 -4.17
C VAL A 249 -14.07 -27.39 -4.91
N ALA A 250 -14.40 -28.67 -4.74
CA ALA A 250 -15.54 -29.29 -5.42
C ALA A 250 -16.91 -28.72 -4.99
N ALA A 251 -17.05 -28.39 -3.70
CA ALA A 251 -18.28 -27.83 -3.16
C ALA A 251 -18.47 -26.37 -3.63
N SER A 252 -17.38 -25.59 -3.64
CA SER A 252 -17.39 -24.22 -4.16
C SER A 252 -17.80 -24.18 -5.63
N ALA A 253 -17.20 -25.04 -6.46
CA ALA A 253 -17.58 -25.17 -7.87
C ALA A 253 -19.06 -25.58 -8.08
N GLN A 254 -19.63 -26.39 -7.17
CA GLN A 254 -21.04 -26.75 -7.22
C GLN A 254 -21.96 -25.57 -6.91
N ALA A 255 -21.59 -24.75 -5.92
CA ALA A 255 -22.32 -23.51 -5.61
C ALA A 255 -22.26 -22.53 -6.80
N LEU A 256 -21.08 -22.29 -7.37
CA LEU A 256 -20.92 -21.40 -8.55
C LEU A 256 -21.70 -21.89 -9.78
N ARG A 257 -21.71 -23.19 -10.06
CA ARG A 257 -22.55 -23.78 -11.13
C ARG A 257 -24.05 -23.55 -10.91
N SER A 258 -24.48 -23.51 -9.65
CA SER A 258 -25.89 -23.28 -9.31
C SER A 258 -26.28 -21.81 -9.55
N ILE A 259 -25.37 -20.87 -9.28
CA ILE A 259 -25.55 -19.45 -9.58
C ILE A 259 -25.59 -19.21 -11.10
N GLY A 260 -24.68 -19.85 -11.86
CA GLY A 260 -24.60 -19.68 -13.31
C GLY A 260 -25.88 -20.06 -14.06
N LYS A 261 -26.66 -21.01 -13.54
CA LYS A 261 -27.97 -21.39 -14.11
C LYS A 261 -29.06 -20.34 -13.93
N LEU A 262 -28.86 -19.39 -13.02
CA LEU A 262 -29.84 -18.38 -12.62
C LEU A 262 -29.52 -16.98 -13.19
N ALA A 263 -28.39 -16.81 -13.87
CA ALA A 263 -27.88 -15.51 -14.26
C ALA A 263 -28.42 -15.03 -15.63
N HIS A 264 -29.14 -13.90 -15.64
CA HIS A 264 -29.35 -13.06 -16.82
C HIS A 264 -28.12 -12.16 -17.10
N VAL A 265 -28.09 -11.36 -18.18
CA VAL A 265 -26.90 -10.61 -18.67
C VAL A 265 -26.15 -9.84 -17.56
N GLN A 266 -26.85 -9.08 -16.69
CA GLN A 266 -26.22 -8.35 -15.57
C GLN A 266 -25.65 -9.29 -14.48
N GLY A 267 -26.28 -10.44 -14.28
CA GLY A 267 -25.81 -11.49 -13.38
C GLY A 267 -24.62 -12.30 -13.91
N ARG A 268 -24.47 -12.32 -15.23
CA ARG A 268 -23.42 -13.07 -15.92
C ARG A 268 -22.04 -12.50 -15.62
N VAL A 269 -21.92 -11.17 -15.54
CA VAL A 269 -20.70 -10.48 -15.08
C VAL A 269 -20.30 -10.99 -13.70
N PHE A 270 -21.25 -10.99 -12.77
CA PHE A 270 -21.01 -11.40 -11.39
C PHE A 270 -20.60 -12.88 -11.26
N VAL A 271 -21.26 -13.76 -12.02
CA VAL A 271 -20.89 -15.18 -12.10
C VAL A 271 -19.49 -15.36 -12.68
N ALA A 272 -19.15 -14.64 -13.75
CA ALA A 272 -17.84 -14.69 -14.37
C ALA A 272 -16.74 -14.19 -13.41
N LYS A 273 -16.96 -13.10 -12.66
CA LYS A 273 -16.03 -12.63 -11.60
C LYS A 273 -15.83 -13.68 -10.50
N ALA A 274 -16.91 -14.29 -10.03
CA ALA A 274 -16.84 -15.34 -9.01
C ALA A 274 -16.09 -16.59 -9.50
N TRP A 275 -16.24 -16.95 -10.79
CA TRP A 275 -15.43 -18.00 -11.42
C TRP A 275 -13.97 -17.60 -11.60
N ALA A 276 -13.68 -16.36 -12.02
CA ALA A 276 -12.32 -15.86 -12.12
C ALA A 276 -11.59 -16.00 -10.78
N GLN A 277 -12.22 -15.53 -9.70
CA GLN A 277 -11.66 -15.66 -8.35
C GLN A 277 -11.45 -17.12 -7.93
N TYR A 278 -12.43 -18.00 -8.16
CA TYR A 278 -12.29 -19.43 -7.89
C TYR A 278 -11.10 -20.03 -8.64
N HIS A 279 -10.93 -19.70 -9.92
CA HIS A 279 -9.83 -20.20 -10.75
C HIS A 279 -8.47 -19.65 -10.29
N GLY A 280 -8.40 -18.39 -9.87
CA GLY A 280 -7.18 -17.80 -9.30
C GLY A 280 -6.76 -18.47 -7.99
N GLU A 281 -7.70 -18.79 -7.11
CA GLU A 281 -7.44 -19.49 -5.83
C GLU A 281 -6.90 -20.92 -6.01
N ILE A 282 -7.31 -21.61 -7.08
CA ILE A 282 -6.81 -22.96 -7.39
C ILE A 282 -5.60 -22.95 -8.33
N GLY A 283 -5.15 -21.77 -8.76
CA GLY A 283 -4.01 -21.58 -9.68
C GLY A 283 -4.30 -21.97 -11.14
N ASP A 284 -5.56 -22.00 -11.56
CA ASP A 284 -5.96 -22.23 -12.94
C ASP A 284 -6.04 -20.92 -13.73
N TRP A 285 -4.86 -20.38 -14.07
CA TRP A 285 -4.70 -19.08 -14.71
C TRP A 285 -5.42 -18.97 -16.07
N ARG A 286 -5.56 -20.09 -16.80
CA ARG A 286 -6.24 -20.11 -18.11
C ARG A 286 -7.74 -19.86 -17.97
N SER A 287 -8.36 -20.53 -17.02
CA SER A 287 -9.79 -20.37 -16.78
C SER A 287 -10.09 -19.04 -16.09
N GLU A 288 -9.18 -18.55 -15.23
CA GLU A 288 -9.27 -17.20 -14.66
C GLU A 288 -9.26 -16.12 -15.75
N GLU A 289 -8.33 -16.21 -16.71
CA GLU A 289 -8.25 -15.28 -17.85
C GLU A 289 -9.49 -15.33 -18.72
N ALA A 290 -9.99 -16.53 -19.03
CA ALA A 290 -11.20 -16.68 -19.83
C ALA A 290 -12.40 -15.99 -19.16
N CYS A 291 -12.52 -16.10 -17.84
CA CYS A 291 -13.55 -15.43 -17.06
C CYS A 291 -13.38 -13.91 -17.06
N LEU A 292 -12.17 -13.39 -16.82
CA LEU A 292 -11.92 -11.93 -16.86
C LEU A 292 -12.13 -11.33 -18.25
N ARG A 293 -11.77 -12.06 -19.32
CA ARG A 293 -12.06 -11.65 -20.71
C ARG A 293 -13.56 -11.61 -21.00
N GLU A 294 -14.35 -12.52 -20.44
CA GLU A 294 -15.80 -12.46 -20.51
C GLU A 294 -16.35 -11.25 -19.74
N VAL A 295 -15.80 -10.94 -18.56
CA VAL A 295 -16.22 -9.79 -17.75
C VAL A 295 -16.03 -8.47 -18.50
N VAL A 296 -14.84 -8.22 -19.09
CA VAL A 296 -14.59 -6.98 -19.85
C VAL A 296 -15.40 -6.89 -21.14
N GLN A 297 -15.83 -8.02 -21.74
CA GLN A 297 -16.76 -8.00 -22.87
C GLN A 297 -18.18 -7.61 -22.46
N LEU A 298 -18.58 -7.97 -21.24
CA LEU A 298 -19.90 -7.66 -20.70
C LEU A 298 -19.97 -6.25 -20.10
N ARG A 299 -18.84 -5.70 -19.68
CA ARG A 299 -18.67 -4.32 -19.18
C ARG A 299 -17.45 -3.64 -19.82
N PRO A 300 -17.52 -3.33 -21.12
CA PRO A 300 -16.40 -2.71 -21.83
C PRO A 300 -16.06 -1.30 -21.30
N GLU A 301 -16.99 -0.63 -20.63
CA GLU A 301 -16.83 0.72 -20.08
C GLU A 301 -16.22 0.78 -18.67
N ASP A 302 -16.09 -0.35 -17.97
CA ASP A 302 -15.71 -0.42 -16.56
C ASP A 302 -14.19 -0.61 -16.40
N MET A 303 -13.48 0.47 -16.05
CA MET A 303 -12.01 0.50 -15.96
C MET A 303 -11.46 -0.55 -14.99
N ASP A 304 -12.13 -0.80 -13.86
CA ASP A 304 -11.64 -1.72 -12.83
C ASP A 304 -11.55 -3.16 -13.34
N GLU A 305 -12.47 -3.55 -14.22
CA GLU A 305 -12.48 -4.89 -14.82
C GLU A 305 -11.33 -5.07 -15.82
N TRP A 306 -10.97 -4.00 -16.55
CA TRP A 306 -9.80 -4.01 -17.42
C TRP A 306 -8.49 -4.04 -16.63
N LEU A 307 -8.41 -3.33 -15.49
CA LEU A 307 -7.27 -3.39 -14.58
C LEU A 307 -7.07 -4.81 -14.01
N ALA A 308 -8.15 -5.48 -13.62
CA ALA A 308 -8.09 -6.87 -13.14
C ALA A 308 -7.51 -7.82 -14.21
N LEU A 309 -7.91 -7.67 -15.48
CA LEU A 309 -7.35 -8.43 -16.59
C LEU A 309 -5.87 -8.09 -16.83
N ALA A 310 -5.49 -6.81 -16.79
CA ALA A 310 -4.10 -6.38 -16.94
C ALA A 310 -3.19 -7.01 -15.87
N PHE A 311 -3.60 -6.99 -14.59
CA PHE A 311 -2.81 -7.58 -13.51
C PHE A 311 -2.66 -9.09 -13.63
N LEU A 312 -3.69 -9.79 -14.13
CA LEU A 312 -3.56 -11.22 -14.44
C LEU A 312 -2.52 -11.47 -15.55
N LEU A 313 -2.55 -10.69 -16.63
CA LEU A 313 -1.59 -10.83 -17.73
C LEU A 313 -0.16 -10.53 -17.29
N VAL A 314 0.03 -9.55 -16.39
CA VAL A 314 1.34 -9.29 -15.75
C VAL A 314 1.81 -10.50 -14.95
N ARG A 315 0.95 -11.11 -14.13
CA ARG A 315 1.29 -12.33 -13.36
C ARG A 315 1.69 -13.50 -14.27
N GLN A 316 1.18 -13.53 -15.49
CA GLN A 316 1.56 -14.50 -16.52
C GLN A 316 2.80 -14.10 -17.34
N ARG A 317 3.47 -12.99 -16.98
CA ARG A 317 4.61 -12.38 -17.71
C ARG A 317 4.29 -11.98 -19.15
N ARG A 318 3.02 -11.73 -19.47
CA ARG A 318 2.57 -11.25 -20.79
C ARG A 318 2.47 -9.73 -20.80
N LEU A 319 3.62 -9.08 -20.60
CA LEU A 319 3.70 -7.63 -20.36
C LEU A 319 3.22 -6.79 -21.56
N ASP A 320 3.52 -7.18 -22.79
CA ASP A 320 3.05 -6.47 -23.99
C ASP A 320 1.53 -6.42 -24.10
N GLU A 321 0.89 -7.55 -23.80
CA GLU A 321 -0.57 -7.66 -23.83
C GLU A 321 -1.20 -6.88 -22.66
N ALA A 322 -0.59 -6.93 -21.47
CA ALA A 322 -1.01 -6.14 -20.32
C ALA A 322 -0.93 -4.62 -20.60
N ILE A 323 0.12 -4.15 -21.27
CA ILE A 323 0.27 -2.75 -21.67
C ILE A 323 -0.82 -2.33 -22.66
N ALA A 324 -1.18 -3.20 -23.61
CA ALA A 324 -2.29 -2.92 -24.52
C ALA A 324 -3.62 -2.76 -23.76
N ILE A 325 -3.87 -3.61 -22.76
CA ILE A 325 -5.04 -3.51 -21.89
C ILE A 325 -5.01 -2.22 -21.05
N LEU A 326 -3.86 -1.87 -20.46
CA LEU A 326 -3.71 -0.66 -19.65
C LEU A 326 -3.90 0.61 -20.48
N ARG A 327 -3.41 0.65 -21.72
CA ARG A 327 -3.68 1.76 -22.66
C ARG A 327 -5.15 1.92 -23.01
N HIS A 328 -5.89 0.82 -23.05
CA HIS A 328 -7.33 0.92 -23.23
C HIS A 328 -7.98 1.46 -21.96
N ALA A 329 -7.58 0.97 -20.78
CA ALA A 329 -8.11 1.39 -19.49
C ALA A 329 -7.95 2.90 -19.23
N THR A 330 -6.85 3.53 -19.68
CA THR A 330 -6.65 4.99 -19.56
C THR A 330 -7.64 5.82 -20.39
N THR A 331 -8.33 5.23 -21.36
CA THR A 331 -9.34 5.91 -22.18
C THR A 331 -10.77 5.82 -21.62
N LEU A 332 -10.96 5.04 -20.54
CA LEU A 332 -12.28 4.77 -19.98
C LEU A 332 -12.67 5.79 -18.90
N PRO A 333 -13.98 6.01 -18.64
CA PRO A 333 -14.44 6.86 -17.54
C PRO A 333 -14.08 6.25 -16.18
N GLY A 334 -13.55 7.05 -15.25
CA GLY A 334 -13.18 6.57 -13.90
C GLY A 334 -12.05 7.38 -13.27
N GLU A 335 -11.17 6.68 -12.54
CA GLU A 335 -9.91 7.18 -11.99
C GLU A 335 -8.72 6.74 -12.89
N PRO A 336 -8.55 7.33 -14.10
CA PRO A 336 -7.55 6.90 -15.08
C PRO A 336 -6.12 7.04 -14.55
N GLU A 337 -5.88 7.84 -13.50
CA GLU A 337 -4.61 7.98 -12.79
C GLU A 337 -4.00 6.64 -12.38
N VAL A 338 -4.83 5.67 -11.97
CA VAL A 338 -4.36 4.33 -11.56
C VAL A 338 -3.84 3.56 -12.79
N ALA A 339 -4.59 3.62 -13.89
CA ALA A 339 -4.19 2.99 -15.15
C ALA A 339 -2.92 3.63 -15.74
N HIS A 340 -2.82 4.97 -15.73
CA HIS A 340 -1.64 5.71 -16.18
C HIS A 340 -0.40 5.37 -15.35
N ALA A 341 -0.54 5.26 -14.03
CA ALA A 341 0.57 4.89 -13.16
C ALA A 341 1.10 3.47 -13.41
N HIS A 342 0.21 2.50 -13.52
CA HIS A 342 0.59 1.11 -13.82
C HIS A 342 1.14 0.97 -15.24
N LEU A 343 0.57 1.69 -16.21
CA LEU A 343 1.10 1.74 -17.58
C LEU A 343 2.53 2.27 -17.60
N GLY A 344 2.80 3.39 -16.92
CA GLY A 344 4.15 3.95 -16.80
C GLY A 344 5.14 2.99 -16.15
N PHE A 345 4.70 2.30 -15.09
CA PHE A 345 5.51 1.29 -14.41
C PHE A 345 5.90 0.12 -15.32
N TYR A 346 4.96 -0.47 -16.06
CA TYR A 346 5.26 -1.60 -16.94
C TYR A 346 5.99 -1.19 -18.22
N LEU A 347 5.77 0.03 -18.74
CA LEU A 347 6.56 0.60 -19.83
C LEU A 347 8.03 0.74 -19.44
N ARG A 348 8.30 1.22 -18.22
CA ARG A 348 9.67 1.28 -17.64
C ARG A 348 10.31 -0.12 -17.60
N SER A 349 9.58 -1.13 -17.15
CA SER A 349 10.08 -2.51 -17.08
C SER A 349 10.34 -3.16 -18.46
N LEU A 350 9.83 -2.58 -19.55
CA LEU A 350 10.16 -2.95 -20.93
C LEU A 350 11.20 -2.04 -21.58
N GLY A 351 11.83 -1.12 -20.82
CA GLY A 351 12.80 -0.15 -21.35
C GLY A 351 12.20 1.02 -22.12
N ARG A 352 10.87 1.17 -22.15
CA ARG A 352 10.16 2.23 -22.90
C ARG A 352 10.03 3.50 -22.06
N PHE A 353 11.18 4.07 -21.71
CA PHE A 353 11.29 5.11 -20.69
C PHE A 353 10.59 6.43 -21.07
N ASP A 354 10.63 6.84 -22.34
CA ASP A 354 9.95 8.06 -22.79
C ASP A 354 8.44 8.02 -22.61
N GLU A 355 7.84 6.87 -22.95
CA GLU A 355 6.41 6.64 -22.78
C GLU A 355 6.10 6.50 -21.29
N ALA A 356 6.94 5.80 -20.52
CA ALA A 356 6.80 5.72 -19.07
C ALA A 356 6.78 7.11 -18.40
N ILE A 357 7.66 8.03 -18.83
CA ILE A 357 7.71 9.40 -18.30
C ILE A 357 6.38 10.12 -18.54
N VAL A 358 5.85 10.08 -19.77
CA VAL A 358 4.61 10.79 -20.13
C VAL A 358 3.42 10.31 -19.29
N GLU A 359 3.28 8.98 -19.16
CA GLU A 359 2.18 8.37 -18.39
C GLU A 359 2.30 8.69 -16.89
N CYS A 360 3.54 8.75 -16.38
CA CYS A 360 3.80 9.12 -15.01
C CYS A 360 3.57 10.62 -14.72
N GLU A 361 3.95 11.51 -15.64
CA GLU A 361 3.69 12.95 -15.55
C GLU A 361 2.18 13.25 -15.58
N ALA A 362 1.42 12.57 -16.44
CA ALA A 362 -0.03 12.69 -16.51
C ALA A 362 -0.70 12.37 -15.17
N THR A 363 -0.20 11.34 -14.47
CA THR A 363 -0.71 10.95 -13.15
C THR A 363 -0.38 12.00 -12.08
N LEU A 364 0.86 12.49 -12.04
CA LEU A 364 1.33 13.45 -11.03
C LEU A 364 0.73 14.84 -11.19
N ALA A 365 0.33 15.22 -12.42
CA ALA A 365 -0.39 16.46 -12.68
C ALA A 365 -1.74 16.51 -11.95
N ILE A 366 -2.38 15.35 -11.75
CA ILE A 366 -3.69 15.21 -11.09
C ILE A 366 -3.51 14.93 -9.60
N HIS A 367 -2.62 13.99 -9.25
CA HIS A 367 -2.31 13.59 -7.88
C HIS A 367 -0.81 13.75 -7.58
N PRO A 368 -0.37 14.95 -7.13
CA PRO A 368 1.05 15.24 -6.88
C PRO A 368 1.71 14.37 -5.80
N ARG A 369 0.92 13.65 -5.00
CA ARG A 369 1.40 12.74 -3.93
C ARG A 369 1.30 11.25 -4.32
N TYR A 370 0.98 10.94 -5.57
CA TYR A 370 0.85 9.57 -6.06
C TYR A 370 2.23 8.97 -6.36
N ARG A 371 2.62 7.92 -5.64
CA ARG A 371 4.04 7.51 -5.55
C ARG A 371 4.58 6.67 -6.69
N LEU A 372 3.77 5.77 -7.22
CA LEU A 372 4.20 4.84 -8.26
C LEU A 372 4.81 5.56 -9.48
N PRO A 373 4.19 6.63 -10.03
CA PRO A 373 4.77 7.49 -11.05
C PRO A 373 6.03 8.23 -10.64
N ALA A 374 6.05 8.82 -9.44
CA ALA A 374 7.21 9.57 -8.96
C ALA A 374 8.44 8.68 -8.83
N ARG A 375 8.24 7.43 -8.40
CA ARG A 375 9.26 6.38 -8.34
C ARG A 375 9.76 5.98 -9.74
N VAL A 376 8.85 5.69 -10.68
CA VAL A 376 9.21 5.37 -12.06
C VAL A 376 10.07 6.48 -12.69
N LEU A 377 9.70 7.75 -12.46
CA LEU A 377 10.49 8.89 -12.93
C LEU A 377 11.86 9.00 -12.25
N ARG A 378 11.98 8.64 -10.97
CA ARG A 378 13.25 8.59 -10.25
C ARG A 378 14.16 7.48 -10.78
N ASP A 379 13.63 6.27 -10.96
CA ASP A 379 14.35 5.12 -11.53
C ASP A 379 14.93 5.50 -12.91
N ILE A 380 14.11 6.11 -13.76
CA ILE A 380 14.53 6.55 -15.11
C ILE A 380 15.67 7.59 -15.03
N ARG A 381 15.64 8.50 -14.04
CA ARG A 381 16.72 9.47 -13.81
C ARG A 381 18.01 8.82 -13.28
N LEU A 382 17.90 7.84 -12.39
CA LEU A 382 19.06 7.13 -11.81
C LEU A 382 19.80 6.28 -12.85
N LEU A 383 19.09 5.80 -13.87
CA LEU A 383 19.66 5.17 -15.07
C LEU A 383 20.37 6.18 -16.01
N GLY A 384 20.50 7.45 -15.60
CA GLY A 384 21.14 8.50 -16.38
C GLY A 384 20.29 9.05 -17.53
N ILE A 385 19.04 8.63 -17.68
CA ILE A 385 18.19 9.01 -18.82
C ILE A 385 17.67 10.45 -18.60
N GLU A 386 18.43 11.44 -19.10
CA GLU A 386 18.00 12.85 -19.09
C GLU A 386 17.06 13.14 -20.26
N ARG A 387 15.82 13.53 -19.94
CA ARG A 387 14.95 14.26 -20.86
C ARG A 387 15.28 15.75 -20.75
N SER A 388 15.34 16.46 -21.86
CA SER A 388 15.36 17.93 -21.88
C SER A 388 14.05 18.60 -21.37
N ALA A 389 13.21 17.94 -20.55
CA ALA A 389 11.83 18.34 -20.21
C ALA A 389 11.49 18.43 -18.70
N LEU A 390 12.47 18.46 -17.80
CA LEU A 390 12.25 18.66 -16.35
C LEU A 390 11.77 20.07 -15.94
N ARG A 391 11.37 20.93 -16.90
CA ARG A 391 11.24 22.38 -16.69
C ARG A 391 9.99 22.87 -15.94
N ALA A 392 9.16 22.01 -15.37
CA ALA A 392 7.95 22.48 -14.68
C ALA A 392 7.50 21.64 -13.46
N VAL A 393 8.42 21.02 -12.72
CA VAL A 393 8.09 20.54 -11.37
C VAL A 393 8.74 21.49 -10.36
N PRO A 394 7.97 22.22 -9.53
CA PRO A 394 8.53 23.05 -8.49
C PRO A 394 9.41 22.20 -7.56
N ASP A 395 10.48 22.81 -7.08
CA ASP A 395 11.53 22.31 -6.19
C ASP A 395 11.02 21.93 -4.77
N ARG A 396 9.80 21.38 -4.69
CA ARG A 396 9.13 20.92 -3.47
C ARG A 396 8.56 19.52 -3.70
N ALA A 397 9.44 18.58 -3.95
CA ALA A 397 9.22 17.19 -3.56
C ALA A 397 10.51 16.76 -2.88
N ASP A 398 10.46 16.61 -1.56
CA ASP A 398 11.57 16.08 -0.77
C ASP A 398 12.08 14.77 -1.40
N PRO A 399 13.38 14.49 -1.30
CA PRO A 399 13.95 13.27 -1.85
C PRO A 399 13.36 12.08 -1.10
N VAL A 400 12.71 11.17 -1.83
CA VAL A 400 12.33 9.87 -1.30
C VAL A 400 13.10 8.84 -2.15
N PRO A 401 14.05 8.08 -1.58
CA PRO A 401 14.61 6.81 -2.09
C PRO A 401 13.60 5.64 -1.88
N ASP A 402 13.95 4.36 -1.97
CA ASP A 402 13.98 3.65 -3.25
C ASP A 402 12.92 2.50 -3.26
N ARG A 403 12.52 1.94 -4.41
CA ARG A 403 12.41 0.47 -4.51
C ARG A 403 12.70 0.00 -5.95
N PRO A 404 13.32 -1.17 -6.06
CA PRO A 404 13.01 -2.21 -7.06
C PRO A 404 11.86 -3.10 -6.55
N ASP A 405 11.09 -3.73 -7.44
CA ASP A 405 10.13 -4.76 -7.04
C ASP A 405 10.88 -6.08 -6.81
N ILE A 406 10.63 -6.75 -5.68
CA ILE A 406 11.25 -8.03 -5.33
C ILE A 406 10.50 -9.14 -6.08
N GLU A 407 10.81 -9.34 -7.36
CA GLU A 407 10.48 -10.58 -8.05
C GLU A 407 11.62 -11.58 -7.78
N GLY A 408 11.50 -12.40 -6.72
CA GLY A 408 12.52 -13.39 -6.34
C GLY A 408 12.11 -14.27 -5.16
N GLU A 409 12.98 -15.20 -4.75
CA GLU A 409 12.81 -16.08 -3.58
C GLU A 409 12.71 -15.28 -2.27
N TRP A 410 13.16 -14.02 -2.29
CA TRP A 410 13.06 -13.08 -1.17
C TRP A 410 11.66 -12.49 -0.93
N MET A 411 10.64 -12.92 -1.66
CA MET A 411 9.26 -12.55 -1.34
C MET A 411 8.89 -12.96 0.11
N PRO A 412 8.31 -12.03 0.90
CA PRO A 412 7.72 -12.41 2.17
C PRO A 412 6.69 -13.52 1.97
N SER A 413 6.74 -14.55 2.82
CA SER A 413 5.72 -15.60 2.81
C SER A 413 4.32 -14.98 2.98
N PRO A 414 3.24 -15.67 2.55
CA PRO A 414 1.88 -15.13 2.65
C PRO A 414 1.46 -14.70 4.07
N SER A 415 2.11 -15.20 5.11
CA SER A 415 1.90 -14.80 6.51
C SER A 415 2.64 -13.53 6.93
N VAL A 416 3.73 -13.17 6.24
CA VAL A 416 4.52 -11.96 6.46
C VAL A 416 4.09 -10.84 5.49
N TRP A 417 3.60 -11.20 4.31
CA TRP A 417 3.22 -10.28 3.24
C TRP A 417 2.33 -9.10 3.68
N PRO A 418 1.23 -9.28 4.43
CA PRO A 418 0.38 -8.15 4.83
C PRO A 418 1.11 -7.16 5.76
N ARG A 419 2.01 -7.65 6.62
CA ARG A 419 2.82 -6.81 7.51
C ARG A 419 3.90 -6.08 6.74
N TYR A 420 4.54 -6.75 5.78
CA TYR A 420 5.53 -6.15 4.90
C TYR A 420 4.92 -5.05 4.02
N VAL A 421 3.75 -5.30 3.43
CA VAL A 421 2.99 -4.31 2.67
C VAL A 421 2.62 -3.12 3.56
N SER A 422 2.10 -3.36 4.77
CA SER A 422 1.82 -2.27 5.71
C SER A 422 3.06 -1.47 6.11
N ALA A 423 4.20 -2.14 6.35
CA ALA A 423 5.47 -1.49 6.66
C ALA A 423 5.92 -0.59 5.51
N ARG A 424 5.77 -1.10 4.29
CA ARG A 424 6.09 -0.35 3.09
C ARG A 424 5.15 0.82 2.90
N ASP A 425 3.85 0.61 2.95
CA ASP A 425 2.86 1.65 2.72
C ASP A 425 3.09 2.82 3.69
N ALA A 426 3.52 2.52 4.92
CA ALA A 426 3.93 3.50 5.91
C ALA A 426 5.24 4.22 5.53
N ALA A 427 6.27 3.48 5.09
CA ALA A 427 7.55 4.04 4.63
C ALA A 427 7.31 5.02 3.49
N ASP A 428 6.58 4.56 2.50
CA ASP A 428 6.11 5.32 1.36
C ASP A 428 5.39 6.56 1.89
N GLN A 429 4.41 6.41 2.80
CA GLN A 429 3.65 7.51 3.44
C GLN A 429 4.48 8.58 4.13
N GLY A 430 5.78 8.39 4.29
CA GLY A 430 6.65 9.23 5.10
C GLY A 430 6.42 9.00 6.59
N ASP A 431 5.59 8.02 6.96
CA ASP A 431 5.38 7.60 8.35
C ASP A 431 6.47 6.62 8.74
N ARG A 432 7.67 7.18 8.92
CA ARG A 432 8.89 6.41 9.16
C ARG A 432 8.87 5.67 10.49
N ALA A 433 8.16 6.19 11.49
CA ALA A 433 7.98 5.55 12.79
C ALA A 433 7.10 4.28 12.68
N LEU A 434 5.97 4.37 11.96
CA LEU A 434 5.13 3.22 11.71
C LEU A 434 5.82 2.20 10.81
N ALA A 435 6.52 2.66 9.77
CA ALA A 435 7.31 1.81 8.89
C ALA A 435 8.32 1.00 9.71
N ARG A 436 9.18 1.69 10.46
CA ARG A 436 10.17 1.08 11.36
C ARG A 436 9.51 0.05 12.27
N HIS A 437 8.47 0.44 13.01
CA HIS A 437 7.80 -0.46 13.93
C HIS A 437 7.27 -1.73 13.26
N ARG A 438 6.68 -1.60 12.06
CA ARG A 438 6.17 -2.75 11.30
C ARG A 438 7.27 -3.65 10.78
N VAL A 439 8.41 -3.09 10.37
CA VAL A 439 9.57 -3.92 10.01
C VAL A 439 10.17 -4.59 11.24
N GLU A 440 10.17 -3.93 12.40
CA GLU A 440 10.64 -4.45 13.69
C GLU A 440 9.81 -5.67 14.11
N GLU A 441 8.48 -5.60 13.94
CA GLU A 441 7.55 -6.71 14.15
C GLU A 441 7.82 -7.90 13.20
N ILE A 442 8.34 -7.66 11.99
CA ILE A 442 8.69 -8.74 11.06
C ILE A 442 10.03 -9.37 11.46
N LEU A 443 11.02 -8.53 11.77
CA LEU A 443 12.37 -8.96 12.13
C LEU A 443 12.45 -9.58 13.53
N SER A 444 11.47 -9.34 14.40
CA SER A 444 11.35 -10.05 15.68
C SER A 444 10.96 -11.52 15.50
N ASP A 445 10.17 -11.82 14.46
CA ASP A 445 9.74 -13.19 14.14
C ASP A 445 10.80 -13.92 13.31
N ASP A 446 11.36 -13.23 12.31
CA ASP A 446 12.42 -13.73 11.44
C ASP A 446 13.52 -12.66 11.27
N PRO A 447 14.60 -12.74 12.07
CA PRO A 447 15.67 -11.75 12.05
C PRO A 447 16.44 -11.68 10.74
N LEU A 448 16.35 -12.66 9.84
CA LEU A 448 17.04 -12.65 8.54
C LEU A 448 16.08 -12.52 7.36
N GLN A 449 14.82 -12.17 7.60
CA GLN A 449 13.82 -11.98 6.55
C GLN A 449 14.34 -10.96 5.52
N PRO A 450 14.64 -11.37 4.27
CA PRO A 450 15.39 -10.52 3.34
C PRO A 450 14.66 -9.23 2.92
N ALA A 451 13.40 -9.33 2.55
CA ALA A 451 12.60 -8.17 2.12
C ALA A 451 12.46 -7.09 3.22
N ALA A 452 12.26 -7.51 4.46
CA ALA A 452 12.15 -6.67 5.65
C ALA A 452 13.50 -6.05 5.99
N ARG A 453 14.61 -6.81 5.90
CA ARG A 453 15.96 -6.26 6.05
C ARG A 453 16.31 -5.23 4.98
N CYS A 454 15.93 -5.46 3.72
CA CYS A 454 16.09 -4.46 2.66
C CYS A 454 15.28 -3.19 2.97
N LEU A 455 14.00 -3.33 3.33
CA LEU A 455 13.15 -2.20 3.71
C LEU A 455 13.68 -1.46 4.96
N TRP A 456 14.24 -2.20 5.92
CA TRP A 456 14.89 -1.60 7.08
C TRP A 456 16.11 -0.78 6.68
N ALA A 457 16.98 -1.33 5.83
CA ALA A 457 18.16 -0.64 5.32
C ALA A 457 17.76 0.67 4.60
N GLU A 458 16.74 0.63 3.74
CA GLU A 458 16.22 1.81 3.04
C GLU A 458 15.76 2.91 4.02
N LEU A 459 14.97 2.54 5.03
CA LEU A 459 14.52 3.47 6.07
C LEU A 459 15.68 4.08 6.85
N CYS A 460 16.69 3.28 7.18
CA CYS A 460 17.89 3.73 7.88
C CYS A 460 18.72 4.71 7.04
N ILE A 461 18.90 4.44 5.75
CA ILE A 461 19.60 5.30 4.79
C ILE A 461 18.90 6.66 4.67
N GLU A 462 17.57 6.66 4.56
CA GLU A 462 16.77 7.89 4.47
C GLU A 462 16.79 8.75 5.73
N MET A 463 16.82 8.11 6.88
CA MET A 463 16.71 8.77 8.18
C MET A 463 18.07 9.18 8.75
N ASP A 464 19.17 8.74 8.12
CA ASP A 464 20.52 8.75 8.68
C ASP A 464 20.56 8.18 10.11
N VAL A 465 19.87 7.05 10.30
CA VAL A 465 19.84 6.33 11.57
C VAL A 465 20.34 4.92 11.37
N ASP A 466 21.20 4.50 12.30
CA ASP A 466 21.71 3.14 12.47
C ASP A 466 23.00 2.80 11.70
N ASP A 467 24.07 2.56 12.46
CA ASP A 467 25.39 2.16 11.95
C ASP A 467 25.48 0.66 11.63
N ASP A 468 24.46 -0.13 11.94
CA ASP A 468 24.44 -1.58 11.73
C ASP A 468 23.97 -1.99 10.31
N VAL A 469 23.51 -1.05 9.46
CA VAL A 469 23.07 -1.34 8.08
C VAL A 469 24.09 -2.18 7.28
N PRO A 470 25.41 -1.85 7.28
CA PRO A 470 26.43 -2.65 6.61
C PRO A 470 26.46 -4.12 7.06
N LYS A 471 26.29 -4.35 8.36
CA LYS A 471 26.30 -5.69 8.95
C LYS A 471 25.10 -6.51 8.49
N TRP A 472 23.94 -5.87 8.32
CA TRP A 472 22.73 -6.55 7.86
C TRP A 472 22.78 -6.87 6.38
N LEU A 473 23.19 -5.91 5.54
CA LEU A 473 23.33 -6.15 4.11
C LEU A 473 24.39 -7.22 3.82
N ALA A 474 25.49 -7.26 4.59
CA ALA A 474 26.48 -8.34 4.51
C ALA A 474 25.90 -9.71 4.89
N ALA A 475 24.99 -9.77 5.86
CA ALA A 475 24.33 -11.01 6.27
C ALA A 475 23.31 -11.53 5.22
N LEU A 476 22.79 -10.65 4.36
CA LEU A 476 21.90 -11.01 3.26
C LEU A 476 22.64 -11.53 2.02
N ALA A 477 23.90 -11.13 1.82
CA ALA A 477 24.70 -11.54 0.66
C ALA A 477 24.71 -13.06 0.38
N PRO A 478 24.94 -13.97 1.36
CA PRO A 478 24.90 -15.41 1.11
C PRO A 478 23.49 -15.96 0.80
N LEU A 479 22.43 -15.18 1.02
CA LEU A 479 21.04 -15.57 0.75
C LEU A 479 20.58 -15.16 -0.66
N ALA A 480 21.33 -14.33 -1.37
CA ALA A 480 20.96 -13.77 -2.68
C ALA A 480 21.28 -14.80 -3.78
N SER A 481 20.34 -15.71 -4.03
CA SER A 481 20.53 -16.81 -4.97
C SER A 481 20.29 -16.34 -6.42
N LEU A 482 19.38 -15.38 -6.61
CA LEU A 482 18.97 -14.86 -7.91
C LEU A 482 19.73 -13.58 -8.33
N PRO A 483 19.91 -13.34 -9.65
CA PRO A 483 20.53 -12.11 -10.16
C PRO A 483 19.88 -10.81 -9.65
N GLU A 484 18.55 -10.75 -9.60
CA GLU A 484 17.78 -9.58 -9.19
C GLU A 484 17.95 -9.27 -7.68
N GLU A 485 18.15 -10.30 -6.86
CA GLU A 485 18.42 -10.16 -5.42
C GLU A 485 19.83 -9.61 -5.18
N ARG A 486 20.80 -10.08 -5.98
CA ARG A 486 22.19 -9.59 -5.96
C ARG A 486 22.27 -8.15 -6.43
N GLU A 487 21.56 -7.83 -7.51
CA GLU A 487 21.42 -6.46 -8.00
C GLU A 487 20.85 -5.55 -6.91
N ARG A 488 19.77 -5.96 -6.24
CA ARG A 488 19.18 -5.17 -5.14
C ARG A 488 20.17 -4.91 -4.01
N LEU A 489 20.94 -5.92 -3.60
CA LEU A 489 21.96 -5.73 -2.57
C LEU A 489 23.02 -4.73 -3.01
N ALA A 490 23.49 -4.82 -4.26
CA ALA A 490 24.47 -3.90 -4.80
C ALA A 490 23.96 -2.44 -4.79
N LEU A 491 22.70 -2.22 -5.15
CA LEU A 491 22.04 -0.91 -5.10
C LEU A 491 21.94 -0.36 -3.67
N LEU A 492 21.45 -1.15 -2.71
CA LEU A 492 21.30 -0.73 -1.32
C LEU A 492 22.62 -0.34 -0.66
N TRP A 493 23.69 -1.08 -0.95
CA TRP A 493 25.03 -0.72 -0.50
C TRP A 493 25.51 0.59 -1.10
N CYS A 494 25.15 0.86 -2.36
CA CYS A 494 25.49 2.10 -3.02
C CYS A 494 24.77 3.29 -2.38
N ASP A 495 23.46 3.16 -2.17
CA ASP A 495 22.62 4.17 -1.52
C ASP A 495 23.13 4.50 -0.11
N TYR A 496 23.52 3.46 0.65
CA TYR A 496 24.06 3.64 1.99
C TYR A 496 25.33 4.49 2.03
N HIS A 497 26.29 4.18 1.15
CA HIS A 497 27.55 4.94 1.10
C HIS A 497 27.37 6.34 0.49
N GLU A 498 26.43 6.50 -0.44
CA GLU A 498 26.11 7.79 -1.03
C GLU A 498 25.47 8.74 -0.02
N ALA A 499 24.51 8.25 0.77
CA ALA A 499 23.87 9.03 1.84
C ALA A 499 24.88 9.57 2.87
N ARG A 500 25.98 8.84 3.12
CA ARG A 500 27.05 9.25 4.04
C ARG A 500 28.16 10.07 3.40
N GLY A 501 28.14 10.27 2.09
CA GLY A 501 29.22 10.92 1.35
C GLY A 501 30.53 10.12 1.35
N ASP A 502 30.49 8.84 1.74
CA ASP A 502 31.64 7.96 1.89
C ASP A 502 31.95 7.22 0.56
N GLU A 503 32.03 7.99 -0.53
CA GLU A 503 32.30 7.43 -1.86
C GLU A 503 33.58 6.59 -1.98
N PRO A 504 34.66 6.80 -1.20
CA PRO A 504 35.81 5.89 -1.22
C PRO A 504 35.57 4.55 -0.49
N ALA A 505 34.65 4.52 0.49
CA ALA A 505 34.43 3.35 1.34
C ALA A 505 33.59 2.25 0.66
N ARG A 506 32.84 2.61 -0.39
CA ARG A 506 32.04 1.68 -1.23
C ARG A 506 32.86 0.81 -2.18
N GLU A 507 34.05 1.27 -2.59
CA GLU A 507 34.86 0.54 -3.59
C GLU A 507 35.30 -0.86 -3.12
N PRO A 508 35.87 -1.04 -1.91
CA PRO A 508 36.25 -2.38 -1.43
C PRO A 508 35.09 -3.37 -1.43
N TYR A 509 33.89 -2.90 -1.04
CA TYR A 509 32.68 -3.73 -1.06
C TYR A 509 32.28 -4.11 -2.48
N LEU A 510 32.14 -3.14 -3.39
CA LEU A 510 31.73 -3.40 -4.77
C LEU A 510 32.73 -4.33 -5.49
N ARG A 511 34.04 -4.20 -5.23
CA ARG A 511 35.05 -5.13 -5.76
C ARG A 511 34.89 -6.55 -5.23
N GLU A 512 34.63 -6.69 -3.93
CA GLU A 512 34.39 -8.00 -3.34
C GLU A 512 33.07 -8.63 -3.83
N PHE A 513 32.04 -7.79 -4.02
CA PHE A 513 30.75 -8.21 -4.53
C PHE A 513 30.84 -8.70 -5.98
N THR A 514 31.47 -7.92 -6.87
CA THR A 514 31.67 -8.34 -8.26
C THR A 514 32.63 -9.52 -8.39
N ARG A 515 33.55 -9.72 -7.44
CA ARG A 515 34.39 -10.92 -7.36
C ARG A 515 33.60 -12.18 -6.98
N THR A 516 32.63 -12.04 -6.07
CA THR A 516 31.82 -13.15 -5.56
C THR A 516 30.58 -13.43 -6.43
N HIS A 517 30.11 -12.43 -7.17
CA HIS A 517 28.95 -12.46 -8.06
C HIS A 517 29.31 -11.86 -9.43
N PRO A 518 30.23 -12.49 -10.18
CA PRO A 518 30.80 -11.92 -11.41
C PRO A 518 29.78 -11.79 -12.55
N ASP A 519 28.63 -12.45 -12.44
CA ASP A 519 27.52 -12.44 -13.39
C ASP A 519 26.54 -11.28 -13.20
N THR A 520 26.71 -10.44 -12.17
CA THR A 520 25.75 -9.37 -11.85
C THR A 520 26.11 -8.07 -12.59
N THR A 521 25.62 -7.91 -13.83
CA THR A 521 25.90 -6.74 -14.69
C THR A 521 25.69 -5.38 -14.00
N PRO A 522 24.57 -5.14 -13.28
CA PRO A 522 24.35 -3.86 -12.59
C PRO A 522 25.44 -3.52 -11.57
N ALA A 523 25.96 -4.51 -10.84
CA ALA A 523 27.02 -4.30 -9.84
C ALA A 523 28.33 -3.82 -10.48
N TRP A 524 28.66 -4.32 -11.68
CA TRP A 524 29.82 -3.84 -12.44
C TRP A 524 29.61 -2.42 -12.97
N ILE A 525 28.41 -2.09 -13.46
CA ILE A 525 28.07 -0.72 -13.88
C ILE A 525 28.23 0.26 -12.72
N ILE A 526 27.71 -0.09 -11.53
CA ILE A 526 27.82 0.71 -10.31
C ILE A 526 29.29 0.90 -9.90
N LEU A 527 30.11 -0.16 -9.93
CA LEU A 527 31.55 -0.09 -9.64
C LEU A 527 32.27 0.85 -10.63
N GLY A 528 31.95 0.77 -11.92
CA GLY A 528 32.52 1.65 -12.94
C GLY A 528 32.17 3.13 -12.69
N GLY A 529 30.89 3.43 -12.43
CA GLY A 529 30.44 4.79 -12.13
C GLY A 529 31.05 5.37 -10.85
N ASN A 530 31.28 4.52 -9.84
CA ASN A 530 31.99 4.88 -8.62
C ASN A 530 33.46 5.26 -8.89
N LEU A 531 34.20 4.42 -9.61
CA LEU A 531 35.58 4.69 -9.98
C LEU A 531 35.70 5.96 -10.84
N ALA A 532 34.74 6.19 -11.74
CA ALA A 532 34.69 7.39 -12.56
C ALA A 532 34.55 8.67 -11.72
N ARG A 533 33.68 8.67 -10.70
CA ARG A 533 33.52 9.79 -9.76
C ARG A 533 34.76 10.05 -8.91
N GLN A 534 35.51 9.00 -8.58
CA GLN A 534 36.82 9.12 -7.92
C GLN A 534 37.94 9.62 -8.86
N GLY A 535 37.66 9.87 -10.14
CA GLY A 535 38.67 10.27 -11.13
C GLY A 535 39.54 9.11 -11.66
N LYS A 536 39.24 7.86 -11.27
CA LYS A 536 39.95 6.65 -11.74
C LYS A 536 39.42 6.21 -13.10
N HIS A 537 39.45 7.12 -14.08
CA HIS A 537 38.75 6.97 -15.35
C HIS A 537 39.21 5.78 -16.21
N GLU A 538 40.50 5.47 -16.27
CA GLU A 538 40.99 4.31 -17.03
C GLU A 538 40.52 2.97 -16.43
N GLU A 539 40.43 2.92 -15.10
CA GLU A 539 39.94 1.74 -14.39
C GLU A 539 38.42 1.60 -14.53
N ALA A 540 37.68 2.71 -14.40
CA ALA A 540 36.25 2.77 -14.67
C ALA A 540 35.90 2.30 -16.09
N LEU A 541 36.69 2.71 -17.08
CA LEU A 541 36.52 2.29 -18.48
C LEU A 541 36.68 0.77 -18.63
N ALA A 542 37.70 0.19 -18.01
CA ALA A 542 37.92 -1.26 -18.05
C ALA A 542 36.74 -2.01 -17.42
N ILE A 543 36.20 -1.49 -16.31
CA ILE A 543 35.03 -2.06 -15.63
C ILE A 543 33.76 -1.96 -16.48
N HIS A 544 33.48 -0.81 -17.08
CA HIS A 544 32.31 -0.66 -17.96
C HIS A 544 32.40 -1.53 -19.22
N ARG A 545 33.59 -1.66 -19.82
CA ARG A 545 33.80 -2.59 -20.95
C ARG A 545 33.59 -4.04 -20.54
N HIS A 546 33.99 -4.42 -19.33
CA HIS A 546 33.69 -5.75 -18.83
C HIS A 546 32.18 -5.95 -18.62
N ALA A 547 31.51 -4.99 -17.96
CA ALA A 547 30.07 -5.02 -17.75
C ALA A 547 29.29 -5.17 -19.08
N ALA A 548 29.74 -4.49 -20.13
CA ALA A 548 29.14 -4.57 -21.46
C ALA A 548 29.19 -5.97 -22.08
N THR A 549 29.97 -6.93 -21.54
CA THR A 549 30.15 -8.27 -22.12
C THR A 549 29.41 -9.38 -21.37
N LEU A 550 28.82 -9.11 -20.20
CA LEU A 550 28.34 -10.14 -19.29
C LEU A 550 26.97 -10.75 -19.67
N GLU A 551 26.15 -10.09 -20.49
CA GLU A 551 24.78 -10.51 -20.84
C GLU A 551 24.41 -10.25 -22.31
N GLY A 552 25.35 -10.48 -23.23
CA GLY A 552 25.27 -9.85 -24.56
C GLY A 552 25.56 -8.35 -24.41
N ASP A 553 25.79 -7.64 -25.51
CA ASP A 553 26.19 -6.23 -25.40
C ASP A 553 25.13 -5.41 -24.63
N VAL A 554 25.48 -4.87 -23.47
CA VAL A 554 24.58 -4.08 -22.61
C VAL A 554 24.68 -2.59 -22.98
N ALA A 555 23.60 -2.02 -23.52
CA ALA A 555 23.58 -0.65 -24.04
C ALA A 555 24.03 0.39 -23.00
N GLU A 556 23.62 0.22 -21.74
CA GLU A 556 23.94 1.13 -20.63
C GLU A 556 25.43 1.11 -20.27
N ALA A 557 26.06 -0.06 -20.21
CA ALA A 557 27.48 -0.17 -19.91
C ALA A 557 28.34 0.50 -21.01
N LEU A 558 27.92 0.38 -22.27
CA LEU A 558 28.57 1.04 -23.42
C LEU A 558 28.39 2.57 -23.40
N LEU A 559 27.20 3.05 -23.02
CA LEU A 559 26.94 4.47 -22.79
C LEU A 559 27.90 5.03 -21.71
N ASN A 560 27.98 4.36 -20.56
CA ASN A 560 28.85 4.78 -19.47
C ASN A 560 30.34 4.75 -19.86
N ALA A 561 30.79 3.73 -20.61
CA ALA A 561 32.13 3.71 -21.19
C ALA A 561 32.37 4.92 -22.12
N GLY A 562 31.40 5.26 -22.97
CA GLY A 562 31.45 6.42 -23.86
C GLY A 562 31.59 7.75 -23.10
N LEU A 563 30.84 7.93 -22.01
CA LEU A 563 30.93 9.13 -21.16
C LEU A 563 32.29 9.24 -20.46
N VAL A 564 32.85 8.14 -19.96
CA VAL A 564 34.20 8.12 -19.37
C VAL A 564 35.27 8.45 -20.41
N LEU A 565 35.19 7.87 -21.61
CA LEU A 565 36.10 8.16 -22.73
C LEU A 565 36.04 9.62 -23.17
N ARG A 566 34.83 10.21 -23.18
CA ARG A 566 34.63 11.64 -23.41
C ARG A 566 35.34 12.47 -22.33
N GLY A 567 35.19 12.12 -21.06
CA GLY A 567 35.89 12.78 -19.94
C GLY A 567 37.42 12.70 -20.04
N LEU A 568 37.94 11.60 -20.57
CA LEU A 568 39.37 11.41 -20.89
C LEU A 568 39.83 12.16 -22.15
N GLY A 569 38.91 12.75 -22.92
CA GLY A 569 39.20 13.41 -24.19
C GLY A 569 39.49 12.47 -25.37
N ARG A 570 39.26 11.17 -25.20
CA ARG A 570 39.39 10.09 -26.20
C ARG A 570 38.11 10.01 -27.04
N LEU A 571 37.84 11.09 -27.76
CA LEU A 571 36.54 11.35 -28.39
C LEU A 571 36.19 10.35 -29.50
N GLU A 572 37.17 9.89 -30.28
CA GLU A 572 36.94 8.91 -31.35
C GLU A 572 36.51 7.55 -30.80
N GLU A 573 37.08 7.13 -29.67
CA GLU A 573 36.64 5.91 -28.97
C GLU A 573 35.29 6.10 -28.29
N ALA A 574 35.05 7.29 -27.71
CA ALA A 574 33.74 7.61 -27.12
C ALA A 574 32.62 7.50 -28.16
N GLU A 575 32.84 8.03 -29.38
CA GLU A 575 31.89 7.89 -30.48
C GLU A 575 31.61 6.42 -30.83
N GLN A 576 32.63 5.57 -30.86
CA GLN A 576 32.47 4.14 -31.17
C GLN A 576 31.59 3.42 -30.14
N GLU A 577 31.85 3.60 -28.85
CA GLU A 577 31.06 2.93 -27.80
C GLU A 577 29.61 3.46 -27.76
N LEU A 578 29.40 4.76 -27.98
CA LEU A 578 28.06 5.35 -28.03
C LEU A 578 27.26 4.88 -29.26
N VAL A 579 27.90 4.71 -30.41
CA VAL A 579 27.26 4.13 -31.61
C VAL A 579 26.88 2.66 -31.36
N ARG A 580 27.75 1.89 -30.70
CA ARG A 580 27.43 0.50 -30.31
C ARG A 580 26.25 0.45 -29.33
N SER A 581 26.23 1.33 -28.33
CA SER A 581 25.11 1.48 -27.40
C SER A 581 23.78 1.73 -28.14
N LEU A 582 23.75 2.67 -29.10
CA LEU A 582 22.55 2.94 -29.92
C LEU A 582 22.18 1.82 -30.89
N ALA A 583 23.14 0.98 -31.31
CA ALA A 583 22.85 -0.16 -32.17
C ALA A 583 22.07 -1.25 -31.41
N ILE A 584 22.25 -1.33 -30.08
CA ILE A 584 21.55 -2.26 -29.20
C ILE A 584 20.19 -1.69 -28.81
N ASP A 585 20.17 -0.45 -28.32
CA ASP A 585 18.94 0.25 -27.96
C ASP A 585 18.93 1.67 -28.57
N PRO A 586 18.26 1.85 -29.73
CA PRO A 586 18.14 3.15 -30.37
C PRO A 586 17.30 4.16 -29.58
N SER A 587 16.53 3.72 -28.58
CA SER A 587 15.56 4.54 -27.85
C SER A 587 16.18 5.35 -26.70
N VAL A 588 17.45 5.06 -26.33
CA VAL A 588 18.14 5.77 -25.23
C VAL A 588 18.53 7.19 -25.66
N GLU A 589 17.70 8.18 -25.31
CA GLU A 589 17.90 9.60 -25.65
C GLU A 589 19.25 10.15 -25.15
N LEU A 590 19.70 9.72 -23.95
CA LEU A 590 21.00 10.14 -23.40
C LEU A 590 22.17 9.72 -24.31
N THR A 591 22.14 8.51 -24.87
CA THR A 591 23.21 8.04 -25.77
C THR A 591 23.26 8.87 -27.04
N GLN A 592 22.10 9.27 -27.57
CA GLN A 592 22.03 10.18 -28.72
C GLN A 592 22.61 11.57 -28.40
N LEU A 593 22.29 12.11 -27.22
CA LEU A 593 22.80 13.40 -26.75
C LEU A 593 24.33 13.38 -26.56
N ALA A 594 24.83 12.36 -25.86
CA ALA A 594 26.27 12.17 -25.65
C ALA A 594 27.02 12.01 -26.97
N LEU A 595 26.46 11.25 -27.92
CA LEU A 595 27.06 11.07 -29.25
C LEU A 595 27.09 12.37 -30.04
N ARG A 596 26.02 13.18 -29.98
CA ARG A 596 25.96 14.49 -30.63
C ARG A 596 27.03 15.43 -30.08
N ASP A 597 27.19 15.48 -28.77
CA ASP A 597 28.22 16.29 -28.13
C ASP A 597 29.63 15.84 -28.54
N VAL A 598 29.95 14.55 -28.45
CA VAL A 598 31.26 14.00 -28.86
C VAL A 598 31.57 14.35 -30.31
N ARG A 599 30.58 14.23 -31.21
CA ARG A 599 30.72 14.59 -32.63
C ARG A 599 30.95 16.09 -32.85
N ALA A 600 30.30 16.94 -32.07
CA ALA A 600 30.50 18.39 -32.15
C ALA A 600 31.95 18.75 -31.79
N VAL A 601 32.47 18.22 -30.69
CA VAL A 601 33.86 18.47 -30.25
C VAL A 601 34.87 17.89 -31.25
N LEU A 602 34.59 16.72 -31.84
CA LEU A 602 35.42 16.16 -32.91
C LEU A 602 35.45 17.05 -34.16
N ALA A 603 34.33 17.65 -34.53
CA ALA A 603 34.23 18.56 -35.67
C ALA A 603 35.03 19.85 -35.42
N GLU A 604 34.94 20.43 -34.22
CA GLU A 604 35.73 21.59 -33.81
C GLU A 604 37.24 21.30 -33.87
N ARG A 605 37.70 20.17 -33.30
CA ARG A 605 39.12 19.76 -33.36
C ARG A 605 39.63 19.55 -34.78
N LYS A 606 38.77 19.08 -35.69
CA LYS A 606 39.13 18.94 -37.12
C LYS A 606 39.23 20.29 -37.79
N ALA A 607 38.34 21.22 -37.49
CA ALA A 607 38.40 22.59 -38.02
C ALA A 607 39.67 23.33 -37.55
N ASP A 608 40.02 23.21 -36.26
CA ASP A 608 41.23 23.80 -35.69
C ASP A 608 42.54 23.21 -36.24
N ARG A 609 42.55 21.93 -36.62
CA ARG A 609 43.71 21.29 -37.28
C ARG A 609 43.83 21.61 -38.78
N SER A 610 42.79 22.18 -39.38
CA SER A 610 42.73 22.52 -40.80
C SER A 610 43.06 24.00 -41.07
N GLN A 611 43.18 24.80 -40.01
CA GLN A 611 43.76 26.15 -40.00
C GLN A 611 45.24 26.06 -39.63
#